data_AF-A0A355IIK1-F1
#
_entry.id   AF-A0A355IIK1-F1
#
_cell.length_a   1.000
_cell.length_b   1.000
_cell.length_c   1.000
_cell.angle_alpha   90.00
_cell.angle_beta   90.00
_cell.angle_gamma   90.00
#
_symmetry.space_group_name_H-M   'P 1'
#
loop_
_entity.id
_entity.type
_entity.pdbx_description
1 polymer ?
#
loop_
_entity_poly.entity_id
_entity_poly.type
_entity_poly.pdbx_seq_one_letter_code
_entity_poly.pdbx_strand_id
1 'polypeptide(L)'
;MRSVLSSKKFQESKYELPMALGRTITNEVFTVDLCKMPHVLVAGATGQGKSVGLNAMITSLLYKKHPAELKFVLVDPKMVEFNIYSAIEKHFLAKLPDDSKAIITDFTKVIQTLNSLTREMD
;
A
#
# COMPACT_ATOMS: atom_id res chain seq x y z
N MET A 1 -2.38 -14.39 5.56
CA MET A 1 -2.11 -13.87 4.20
C MET A 1 -1.59 -14.90 3.21
N ARG A 2 -0.61 -15.76 3.55
CA ARG A 2 -0.04 -16.75 2.60
C ARG A 2 -1.10 -17.55 1.82
N SER A 3 -2.10 -18.12 2.50
CA SER A 3 -3.16 -18.91 1.86
C SER A 3 -4.09 -18.12 0.93
N VAL A 4 -4.17 -16.80 1.10
CA VAL A 4 -4.96 -15.90 0.26
C VAL A 4 -4.13 -15.51 -0.97
N LEU A 5 -2.87 -15.11 -0.75
CA LEU A 5 -1.95 -14.74 -1.82
C LEU A 5 -1.60 -15.94 -2.71
N SER A 6 -1.50 -17.15 -2.16
CA SER A 6 -1.24 -18.36 -2.95
C SER A 6 -2.48 -18.92 -3.67
N SER A 7 -3.64 -18.28 -3.53
CA SER A 7 -4.86 -18.75 -4.18
C SER A 7 -4.83 -18.47 -5.68
N LYS A 8 -5.43 -19.36 -6.48
CA LYS A 8 -5.59 -19.16 -7.93
C LYS A 8 -6.26 -17.82 -8.24
N LYS A 9 -7.29 -17.46 -7.48
CA LYS A 9 -8.04 -16.19 -7.66
C LYS A 9 -7.14 -14.96 -7.56
N PHE A 10 -6.16 -14.95 -6.66
CA PHE A 10 -5.20 -13.84 -6.58
C PHE A 10 -4.08 -13.97 -7.63
N GLN A 11 -3.49 -15.16 -7.79
CA GLN A 11 -2.36 -15.40 -8.69
C GLN A 11 -2.72 -15.17 -10.17
N GLU A 12 -3.89 -15.61 -10.59
CA GLU A 12 -4.38 -15.49 -11.97
C GLU A 12 -5.19 -14.19 -12.20
N SER A 13 -5.29 -13.32 -11.18
CA SER A 13 -5.95 -12.03 -11.31
C SER A 13 -5.28 -11.19 -12.40
N LYS A 14 -6.12 -10.63 -13.27
CA LYS A 14 -5.75 -9.66 -14.33
C LYS A 14 -5.93 -8.21 -13.88
N TYR A 15 -6.14 -7.99 -12.58
CA TYR A 15 -6.31 -6.64 -12.03
C TYR A 15 -5.03 -5.83 -12.15
N GLU A 16 -5.19 -4.54 -12.37
CA GLU A 16 -4.07 -3.63 -12.52
C GLU A 16 -3.42 -3.32 -11.18
N LEU A 17 -4.17 -3.18 -10.09
CA LEU A 17 -3.61 -3.03 -8.74
C LEU A 17 -4.36 -3.94 -7.76
N PRO A 18 -4.08 -5.26 -7.75
CA PRO A 18 -4.83 -6.21 -6.95
C PRO A 18 -4.53 -6.10 -5.46
N MET A 19 -5.58 -5.96 -4.66
CA MET A 19 -5.52 -6.01 -3.20
C MET A 19 -6.34 -7.18 -2.68
N ALA A 20 -5.69 -8.13 -2.01
CA ALA A 20 -6.37 -9.23 -1.33
C ALA A 20 -6.81 -8.79 0.07
N LEU A 21 -8.13 -8.74 0.30
CA LEU A 21 -8.70 -8.24 1.56
C LEU A 21 -8.99 -9.37 2.56
N GLY A 22 -8.96 -10.62 2.12
CA GLY A 22 -9.15 -11.78 2.99
C GLY A 22 -10.13 -12.78 2.39
N ARG A 23 -11.07 -13.24 3.21
CA ARG A 23 -12.10 -14.20 2.82
C ARG A 23 -13.49 -13.70 3.17
N THR A 24 -14.46 -14.08 2.36
CA THR A 24 -15.89 -13.87 2.62
C THR A 24 -16.39 -14.84 3.71
N ILE A 25 -17.63 -14.65 4.15
CA ILE A 25 -18.31 -15.58 5.07
C ILE A 25 -18.48 -17.00 4.47
N THR A 26 -18.45 -17.12 3.14
CA THR A 26 -18.47 -18.39 2.40
C THR A 26 -17.06 -18.97 2.18
N ASN A 27 -16.04 -18.43 2.86
CA ASN A 27 -14.63 -18.85 2.79
C ASN A 27 -13.95 -18.63 1.42
N GLU A 28 -14.57 -17.85 0.53
CA GLU A 28 -13.99 -17.50 -0.76
C GLU A 28 -12.97 -16.38 -0.60
N VAL A 29 -11.86 -16.45 -1.35
CA VAL A 29 -10.90 -15.36 -1.38
C VAL A 29 -11.54 -14.10 -1.97
N PHE A 30 -11.39 -12.98 -1.27
CA PHE A 30 -11.88 -11.69 -1.71
C PHE A 30 -10.70 -10.80 -2.13
N THR A 31 -10.71 -10.39 -3.39
CA THR A 31 -9.68 -9.56 -4.01
C THR A 31 -10.36 -8.47 -4.82
N VAL A 32 -9.87 -7.25 -4.69
CA VAL A 32 -10.36 -6.06 -5.39
C VAL A 32 -9.26 -5.47 -6.26
N ASP A 33 -9.64 -4.66 -7.24
CA ASP A 33 -8.72 -3.89 -8.07
C ASP A 33 -8.74 -2.43 -7.61
N LEU A 34 -7.62 -1.93 -7.10
CA LEU A 34 -7.50 -0.53 -6.68
C LEU A 34 -7.66 0.43 -7.86
N CYS A 35 -7.32 0.05 -9.10
CA CYS A 35 -7.56 0.92 -10.26
C CYS A 35 -9.05 1.17 -10.52
N LYS A 36 -9.90 0.17 -10.24
CA LYS A 36 -11.36 0.31 -10.36
C LYS A 36 -11.99 1.02 -9.17
N MET A 37 -11.27 1.11 -8.07
CA MET A 37 -11.64 1.82 -6.84
C MET A 37 -10.52 2.80 -6.51
N PRO A 38 -10.35 3.87 -7.31
CA PRO A 38 -9.09 4.62 -7.42
C PRO A 38 -8.60 5.21 -6.09
N HIS A 39 -9.51 5.39 -5.13
CA HIS A 39 -9.20 5.80 -3.77
C HIS A 39 -9.94 4.93 -2.77
N VAL A 40 -9.26 4.62 -1.66
CA VAL A 40 -9.81 3.80 -0.57
C VAL A 40 -9.62 4.52 0.76
N LEU A 41 -10.70 4.64 1.52
CA LEU A 41 -10.67 5.10 2.90
C LEU A 41 -10.74 3.89 3.84
N VAL A 42 -9.73 3.73 4.71
CA VAL A 42 -9.68 2.66 5.71
C VAL A 42 -9.82 3.26 7.10
N ALA A 43 -10.86 2.85 7.84
CA ALA A 43 -11.13 3.29 9.20
C ALA A 43 -11.30 2.09 10.14
N GLY A 44 -10.95 2.27 11.41
CA GLY A 44 -11.08 1.24 12.44
C GLY A 44 -10.43 1.66 13.75
N ALA A 45 -11.06 1.30 14.87
CA ALA A 45 -10.53 1.52 16.20
C ALA A 45 -9.29 0.65 16.46
N THR A 46 -8.52 0.99 17.49
CA THR A 46 -7.38 0.19 17.95
C THR A 46 -7.83 -1.25 18.24
N GLY A 47 -7.06 -2.24 17.79
CA GLY A 47 -7.38 -3.66 17.96
C GLY A 47 -8.32 -4.26 16.91
N GLN A 48 -8.98 -3.44 16.07
CA GLN A 48 -9.91 -3.94 15.03
C GLN A 48 -9.21 -4.43 13.75
N GLY A 49 -7.88 -4.54 13.76
CA GLY A 49 -7.12 -5.06 12.63
C GLY A 49 -6.84 -4.07 11.49
N LYS A 50 -7.04 -2.76 11.68
CA LYS A 50 -6.72 -1.72 10.67
C LYS A 50 -5.28 -1.84 10.15
N SER A 51 -4.30 -1.88 11.06
CA SER A 51 -2.87 -2.01 10.75
C SER A 51 -2.58 -3.28 9.96
N VAL A 52 -3.20 -4.41 10.35
CA VAL A 52 -3.06 -5.69 9.64
C VAL A 52 -3.65 -5.59 8.23
N GLY A 53 -4.81 -4.94 8.07
CA GLY A 53 -5.46 -4.70 6.78
C GLY A 53 -4.61 -3.84 5.85
N LEU A 54 -4.05 -2.73 6.33
CA LEU A 54 -3.16 -1.87 5.55
C LEU A 54 -1.92 -2.65 5.07
N ASN A 55 -1.29 -3.40 5.97
CA ASN A 55 -0.16 -4.25 5.61
C ASN A 55 -0.54 -5.36 4.61
N ALA A 56 -1.75 -5.91 4.71
CA ALA A 56 -2.26 -6.88 3.75
C ALA A 56 -2.45 -6.27 2.34
N MET A 57 -2.94 -5.02 2.25
CA MET A 57 -3.06 -4.29 1.00
C MET A 57 -1.68 -4.03 0.37
N ILE A 58 -0.73 -3.48 1.13
CA ILE A 58 0.63 -3.20 0.65
C ILE A 58 1.32 -4.51 0.21
N THR A 59 1.22 -5.56 1.02
CA THR A 59 1.80 -6.87 0.71
C THR A 59 1.21 -7.45 -0.58
N SER A 60 -0.10 -7.30 -0.81
CA SER A 60 -0.74 -7.78 -2.04
C SER A 60 -0.11 -7.14 -3.28
N LEU A 61 0.08 -5.82 -3.24
CA LEU A 61 0.68 -5.07 -4.33
C LEU A 61 2.15 -5.46 -4.53
N LEU A 62 2.94 -5.57 -3.45
CA LEU A 62 4.34 -6.00 -3.50
C LEU A 62 4.53 -7.41 -4.08
N TYR A 63 3.60 -8.33 -3.84
CA TYR A 63 3.67 -9.69 -4.37
C TYR A 63 3.28 -9.79 -5.85
N LYS A 64 2.66 -8.75 -6.43
CA LYS A 64 2.16 -8.78 -7.81
C LYS A 64 2.91 -7.82 -8.74
N LYS A 65 3.46 -6.73 -8.22
CA LYS A 65 4.02 -5.63 -9.03
C LYS A 65 5.52 -5.55 -8.98
N HIS A 66 6.10 -5.34 -10.16
CA HIS A 66 7.52 -5.04 -10.28
C HIS A 66 7.80 -3.62 -9.74
N PRO A 67 8.97 -3.36 -9.12
CA PRO A 67 9.39 -2.02 -8.67
C PRO A 67 9.32 -0.89 -9.72
N ALA A 68 9.29 -1.25 -11.01
CA ALA A 68 9.17 -0.31 -12.12
C ALA A 68 7.71 0.09 -12.43
N GLU A 69 6.74 -0.72 -12.00
CA GLU A 69 5.31 -0.50 -12.22
C GLU A 69 4.63 0.18 -11.03
N LEU A 70 5.25 0.14 -9.84
CA LEU A 70 4.65 0.61 -8.61
C LEU A 70 5.68 1.27 -7.69
N LYS A 71 5.35 2.47 -7.22
CA LYS A 71 6.04 3.15 -6.12
C LYS A 71 5.03 3.54 -5.04
N PHE A 72 5.46 3.47 -3.80
CA PHE A 72 4.70 3.94 -2.64
C PHE A 72 5.27 5.26 -2.15
N VAL A 73 4.37 6.18 -1.84
CA VAL A 73 4.63 7.31 -0.95
C VAL A 73 3.99 6.96 0.38
N LEU A 74 4.80 6.77 1.42
CA LEU A 74 4.33 6.37 2.74
C LEU A 74 4.43 7.55 3.71
N VAL A 75 3.32 7.86 4.36
CA VAL A 75 3.21 8.91 5.38
C VAL A 75 2.86 8.25 6.71
N ASP A 76 3.75 8.37 7.70
CA ASP A 76 3.59 7.81 9.04
C ASP A 76 4.13 8.77 10.10
N PRO A 77 3.36 9.80 10.49
CA PRO A 77 3.81 10.81 11.45
C PRO A 77 4.07 10.26 12.85
N LYS A 78 3.55 9.06 13.17
CA LYS A 78 3.76 8.40 14.47
C LYS A 78 4.85 7.34 14.42
N MET A 79 5.34 6.97 13.23
CA MET A 79 6.33 5.91 13.01
C MET A 79 5.93 4.55 13.59
N VAL A 80 4.64 4.23 13.61
CA VAL A 80 4.13 3.00 14.24
C VAL A 80 3.90 1.89 13.21
N GLU A 81 3.54 2.25 11.98
CA GLU A 81 2.92 1.32 11.04
C GLU A 81 3.89 0.90 9.94
N PHE A 82 4.65 1.85 9.38
CA PHE A 82 5.31 1.63 8.09
C PHE A 82 6.83 1.53 8.15
N ASN A 83 7.46 1.72 9.31
CA ASN A 83 8.92 1.71 9.42
C ASN A 83 9.60 0.43 8.88
N ILE A 84 8.90 -0.70 8.92
CA ILE A 84 9.33 -1.98 8.35
C ILE A 84 9.62 -1.92 6.84
N TYR A 85 8.94 -1.02 6.10
CA TYR A 85 9.11 -0.87 4.65
C TYR A 85 10.37 -0.10 4.26
N SER A 86 11.11 0.48 5.23
CA SER A 86 12.42 1.10 4.94
C SER A 86 13.41 0.11 4.31
N ALA A 87 13.26 -1.18 4.58
CA ALA A 87 14.09 -2.24 3.97
C ALA A 87 13.95 -2.33 2.44
N ILE A 88 12.83 -1.85 1.88
CA ILE A 88 12.55 -1.86 0.43
C ILE A 88 12.63 -0.46 -0.20
N GLU A 89 13.19 0.53 0.51
CA GLU A 89 13.26 1.94 0.11
C GLU A 89 13.77 2.11 -1.33
N LYS A 90 14.92 1.50 -1.64
CA LYS A 90 15.59 1.65 -2.95
C LYS A 90 14.79 1.09 -4.13
N HIS A 91 13.82 0.22 -3.88
CA HIS A 91 13.06 -0.47 -4.91
C HIS A 91 11.66 0.09 -5.05
N PHE A 92 10.94 0.28 -3.94
CA PHE A 92 9.50 0.54 -3.99
C PHE A 92 9.09 1.88 -3.40
N LEU A 93 9.95 2.61 -2.69
CA LEU A 93 9.55 3.89 -2.10
C LEU A 93 9.98 5.06 -2.98
N ALA A 94 9.07 6.02 -3.14
CA ALA A 94 9.39 7.34 -3.66
C ALA A 94 9.86 8.24 -2.50
N LYS A 95 10.83 9.10 -2.77
CA LYS A 95 11.53 9.90 -1.77
C LYS A 95 11.75 11.31 -2.30
N LEU A 96 11.59 12.31 -1.43
CA LEU A 96 11.92 13.69 -1.76
C LEU A 96 13.44 13.85 -1.93
N PRO A 97 13.93 14.63 -2.92
CA PRO A 97 15.35 14.72 -3.25
C PRO A 97 16.28 15.04 -2.07
N ASP A 98 15.84 15.91 -1.17
CA ASP A 98 16.65 16.43 -0.05
C ASP A 98 16.41 15.69 1.28
N ASP A 99 15.60 14.63 1.28
CA ASP A 99 15.30 13.91 2.52
C ASP A 99 16.32 12.80 2.81
N SER A 100 16.51 12.50 4.09
CA SER A 100 17.31 11.36 4.53
C SER A 100 16.51 10.06 4.52
N LYS A 101 15.18 10.13 4.70
CA LYS A 101 14.28 8.98 4.79
C LYS A 101 13.19 9.04 3.71
N ALA A 102 12.75 7.89 3.20
CA ALA A 102 11.65 7.82 2.25
C ALA A 102 10.26 7.85 2.92
N ILE A 103 10.14 7.40 4.17
CA ILE A 103 8.88 7.45 4.92
C ILE A 103 8.75 8.84 5.54
N ILE A 104 7.65 9.53 5.20
CA ILE A 104 7.41 10.91 5.62
C ILE A 104 6.80 10.93 7.00
N THR A 105 7.52 11.52 7.96
CA THR A 105 7.08 11.63 9.36
C THR A 105 6.71 13.06 9.74
N ASP A 106 7.20 14.05 9.00
CA ASP A 106 6.95 15.47 9.24
C ASP A 106 5.72 15.95 8.46
N PHE A 107 4.74 16.50 9.17
CA PHE A 107 3.51 17.05 8.58
C PHE A 107 3.76 18.16 7.56
N THR A 108 4.80 18.97 7.73
CA THR A 108 5.12 20.06 6.79
C THR A 108 5.48 19.51 5.41
N LYS A 109 6.17 18.37 5.38
CA LYS A 109 6.58 17.67 4.16
C LYS A 109 5.43 16.92 3.49
N VAL A 110 4.37 16.56 4.23
CA VAL A 110 3.18 15.91 3.66
C VAL A 110 2.53 16.82 2.62
N ILE A 111 2.35 18.10 2.94
CA ILE A 111 1.74 19.07 2.02
C ILE A 111 2.57 19.20 0.74
N GLN A 112 3.89 19.35 0.88
CA GLN A 112 4.81 19.44 -0.25
C GLN A 112 4.76 18.17 -1.12
N THR A 113 4.71 17.00 -0.50
CA THR A 113 4.65 15.72 -1.21
C THR A 113 3.34 15.56 -1.97
N LEU A 114 2.20 15.85 -1.34
CA LEU A 114 0.90 15.76 -2.01
C LEU A 114 0.81 16.74 -3.18
N ASN A 115 1.30 17.97 -3.03
CA ASN A 115 1.36 18.94 -4.13
C ASN A 115 2.26 18.46 -5.27
N SER A 116 3.36 17.77 -4.95
CA SER A 116 4.24 17.19 -5.98
C SER A 116 3.55 16.05 -6.73
N LEU A 117 2.77 15.21 -6.03
CA LEU A 117 1.95 14.17 -6.66
C LEU A 117 0.87 14.75 -7.56
N THR A 118 0.23 15.86 -7.17
CA THR A 118 -0.74 16.54 -8.03
C THR A 118 -0.09 17.03 -9.33
N ARG A 119 1.13 17.60 -9.27
CA ARG A 119 1.86 18.04 -10.47
C ARG A 119 2.30 16.89 -11.37
N GLU A 120 2.60 15.73 -10.80
CA GLU A 120 2.96 14.54 -11.58
C GLU A 120 1.75 13.93 -12.30
N MET A 121 0.53 14.22 -11.82
CA MET A 121 -0.72 13.78 -12.45
C MET A 121 -1.15 14.67 -13.63
N ASP A 122 -0.69 15.93 -13.66
CA ASP A 122 -0.97 16.92 -14.71
C ASP A 122 -0.02 16.76 -15.92
#